data_AF-A0A965E419-F1
#
_entry.id   AF-A0A965E419-F1
#
_cell.length_a   1.000
_cell.length_b   1.000
_cell.length_c   1.000
_cell.angle_alpha   90.00
_cell.angle_beta   90.00
_cell.angle_gamma   90.00
#
_symmetry.space_group_name_H-M   'P 1'
#
loop_
_entity.id
_entity.type
_entity.pdbx_description
1 polymer ?
#
loop_
_entity_poly.entity_id
_entity_poly.type
_entity_poly.pdbx_seq_one_letter_code
_entity_poly.pdbx_strand_id
1 'polypeptide(L)'
;MSRPRAAKMRVHSMKLCSQPYRQQANLPNFAMRSLGIDLGTRRIGVAMSDSSGTIASPLTVVTRSASHHQDHKKIQELIDEYEVECVVVGMPLSMSGKIGPAAKSAQDEIEEMKSALSVPVYSHDERLTSKTANESMIQANMKAQARRRIVDKIAAAVMLQGWLDHVDRNKI
;
A
#
# COMPACT_ATOMS: atom_id res chain seq x y z
N MET A 1 38.91 -47.31 -14.94
CA MET A 1 38.03 -46.90 -16.06
C MET A 1 36.84 -46.17 -15.44
N SER A 2 37.04 -44.91 -15.03
CA SER A 2 36.80 -43.67 -15.79
C SER A 2 35.35 -43.18 -15.67
N ARG A 3 35.12 -42.36 -14.63
CA ARG A 3 33.94 -41.49 -14.45
C ARG A 3 33.94 -40.40 -15.54
N PRO A 4 32.80 -40.02 -16.13
CA PRO A 4 32.76 -38.82 -16.96
C PRO A 4 32.62 -37.56 -16.07
N ARG A 5 33.58 -36.65 -16.26
CA ARG A 5 33.58 -35.24 -15.80
C ARG A 5 32.58 -34.47 -16.66
N ALA A 6 31.60 -33.81 -16.04
CA ALA A 6 30.83 -32.75 -16.69
C ALA A 6 31.56 -31.40 -16.54
N ALA A 7 31.65 -30.69 -17.65
CA ALA A 7 32.52 -29.56 -17.89
C ALA A 7 32.08 -28.25 -17.21
N LYS A 8 33.07 -27.47 -16.78
CA LYS A 8 32.94 -26.05 -16.43
C LYS A 8 32.55 -25.25 -17.68
N MET A 9 31.40 -24.59 -17.67
CA MET A 9 31.14 -23.47 -18.59
C MET A 9 31.43 -22.15 -17.88
N ARG A 10 32.39 -21.40 -18.47
CA ARG A 10 32.66 -20.00 -18.17
C ARG A 10 31.49 -19.16 -18.65
N VAL A 11 30.82 -18.45 -17.75
CA VAL A 11 30.00 -17.30 -18.13
C VAL A 11 30.91 -16.07 -18.13
N HIS A 12 31.09 -15.51 -19.32
CA HIS A 12 31.83 -14.27 -19.52
C HIS A 12 31.06 -13.11 -18.90
N SER A 13 31.79 -12.31 -18.12
CA SER A 13 31.45 -10.93 -17.77
C SER A 13 31.15 -10.14 -19.05
N MET A 14 30.00 -9.45 -19.11
CA MET A 14 29.94 -8.06 -19.58
C MET A 14 28.53 -7.47 -19.48
N LYS A 15 28.52 -6.21 -19.00
CA LYS A 15 27.47 -5.19 -19.02
C LYS A 15 26.43 -5.27 -17.89
N LEU A 16 26.89 -4.83 -16.71
CA LEU A 16 26.12 -4.02 -15.78
C LEU A 16 25.56 -2.80 -16.54
N CYS A 17 24.32 -2.89 -16.99
CA CYS A 17 23.50 -1.73 -17.35
C CYS A 17 22.45 -1.57 -16.24
N SER A 18 22.60 -0.49 -15.49
CA SER A 18 21.77 -0.09 -14.36
C SER A 18 20.32 0.19 -14.79
N GLN A 19 19.40 -0.72 -14.48
CA GLN A 19 17.97 -0.42 -14.48
C GLN A 19 17.50 -0.31 -13.03
N PRO A 20 17.14 0.89 -12.53
CA PRO A 20 16.42 1.01 -11.28
C PRO A 20 14.96 0.60 -11.56
N TYR A 21 14.36 -0.17 -10.65
CA TYR A 21 12.94 -0.56 -10.66
C TYR A 21 12.57 -1.85 -11.44
N ARG A 22 13.14 -2.98 -11.01
CA ARG A 22 12.64 -4.33 -11.34
C ARG A 22 12.00 -4.95 -10.09
N GLN A 23 10.77 -4.52 -9.77
CA GLN A 23 9.86 -5.22 -8.84
C GLN A 23 8.53 -5.60 -9.54
N GLN A 24 8.61 -6.04 -10.81
CA GLN A 24 7.50 -6.71 -11.47
C GLN A 24 7.57 -8.22 -11.17
N ALA A 25 7.04 -8.63 -10.02
CA ALA A 25 6.63 -10.01 -9.75
C ALA A 25 5.64 -9.99 -8.58
N ASN A 26 4.38 -10.39 -8.83
CA ASN A 26 3.25 -10.51 -7.88
C ASN A 26 2.36 -9.27 -7.71
N LEU A 27 1.86 -8.67 -8.80
CA LEU A 27 0.63 -7.87 -8.69
C LEU A 27 -0.58 -8.81 -8.55
N PRO A 28 -1.55 -8.50 -7.66
CA PRO A 28 -2.72 -9.35 -7.42
C PRO A 28 -3.63 -9.43 -8.66
N ASN A 29 -4.43 -10.51 -8.72
CA ASN A 29 -5.44 -10.70 -9.74
C ASN A 29 -6.56 -9.64 -9.56
N PHE A 30 -7.17 -9.16 -10.63
CA PHE A 30 -7.87 -7.86 -10.62
C PHE A 30 -9.38 -7.95 -10.30
N ALA A 31 -9.84 -9.11 -9.83
CA ALA A 31 -11.18 -9.32 -9.28
C ALA A 31 -11.12 -9.51 -7.75
N MET A 32 -10.15 -8.85 -7.11
CA MET A 32 -9.83 -9.08 -5.71
C MET A 32 -10.34 -7.94 -4.84
N ARG A 33 -10.91 -8.30 -3.70
CA ARG A 33 -11.25 -7.32 -2.66
C ARG A 33 -9.98 -6.94 -1.92
N SER A 34 -9.66 -5.65 -1.92
CA SER A 34 -8.46 -5.09 -1.29
C SER A 34 -8.82 -4.20 -0.11
N LEU A 35 -7.97 -4.19 0.90
CA LEU A 35 -8.12 -3.33 2.09
C LEU A 35 -7.00 -2.29 2.10
N GLY A 36 -7.37 -1.02 2.15
CA GLY A 36 -6.46 0.13 2.22
C GLY A 36 -6.24 0.56 3.65
N ILE A 37 -4.97 0.68 4.07
CA ILE A 37 -4.56 1.07 5.41
C ILE A 37 -3.76 2.37 5.37
N ASP A 38 -4.24 3.36 6.12
CA ASP A 38 -3.53 4.61 6.40
C ASP A 38 -3.05 4.63 7.86
N LEU A 39 -1.73 4.47 8.05
CA LEU A 39 -1.10 4.34 9.36
C LEU A 39 -0.95 5.71 10.04
N GLY A 40 -1.86 6.03 10.95
CA GLY A 40 -1.75 7.18 11.86
C GLY A 40 -1.27 6.81 13.26
N THR A 41 -0.75 7.79 14.01
CA THR A 41 -0.21 7.59 15.37
C THR A 41 -1.26 7.34 16.44
N ARG A 42 -2.52 7.70 16.20
CA ARG A 42 -3.65 7.50 17.13
C ARG A 42 -4.77 6.63 16.55
N ARG A 43 -4.88 6.63 15.23
CA ARG A 43 -5.97 6.00 14.48
C ARG A 43 -5.38 5.46 13.18
N ILE A 44 -5.87 4.30 12.77
CA ILE A 44 -5.58 3.69 11.48
C ILE A 44 -6.83 3.84 10.63
N GLY A 45 -6.72 4.57 9.52
CA GLY A 45 -7.81 4.68 8.56
C GLY A 45 -7.90 3.39 7.75
N VAL A 46 -9.12 2.86 7.58
CA VAL A 46 -9.36 1.64 6.81
C VAL A 46 -10.34 1.93 5.68
N ALA A 47 -9.97 1.52 4.47
CA ALA A 47 -10.82 1.56 3.29
C ALA A 47 -10.88 0.18 2.65
N MET A 48 -11.86 -0.03 1.78
CA MET A 48 -12.06 -1.30 1.09
C MET A 48 -12.45 -1.06 -0.36
N SER A 49 -11.97 -1.91 -1.26
CA SER A 49 -12.46 -1.93 -2.63
C SER A 49 -13.78 -2.70 -2.74
N ASP A 50 -14.55 -2.42 -3.78
CA ASP A 50 -15.60 -3.34 -4.19
C ASP A 50 -15.02 -4.69 -4.67
N SER A 51 -15.89 -5.67 -4.88
CA SER A 51 -15.52 -7.00 -5.38
C SER A 51 -15.00 -6.98 -6.83
N SER A 52 -15.17 -5.86 -7.54
CA SER A 52 -14.63 -5.69 -8.89
C SER A 52 -13.20 -5.12 -8.89
N GLY A 53 -12.67 -4.75 -7.72
CA GLY A 53 -11.36 -4.11 -7.61
C GLY A 53 -11.29 -2.74 -8.30
N THR A 54 -12.42 -2.04 -8.46
CA THR A 54 -12.49 -0.80 -9.25
C THR A 54 -12.67 0.43 -8.37
N ILE A 55 -13.57 0.37 -7.39
CA ILE A 55 -13.94 1.51 -6.56
C ILE A 55 -13.51 1.27 -5.12
N ALA A 56 -12.80 2.22 -4.53
CA ALA A 56 -12.47 2.25 -3.10
C ALA A 56 -13.43 3.13 -2.30
N SER A 57 -13.82 2.66 -1.11
CA SER A 57 -14.68 3.42 -0.18
C SER A 57 -14.13 3.33 1.26
N PRO A 58 -14.31 4.38 2.10
CA PRO A 58 -13.99 4.28 3.52
C PRO A 58 -14.78 3.16 4.19
N LEU A 59 -14.12 2.32 4.99
CA LEU A 59 -14.75 1.22 5.71
C LEU A 59 -14.92 1.58 7.19
N THR A 60 -13.80 1.79 7.88
CA THR A 60 -13.80 2.05 9.33
C THR A 60 -12.53 2.76 9.77
N VAL A 61 -12.44 3.06 11.06
CA VAL A 61 -11.23 3.57 11.70
C VAL A 61 -10.90 2.71 12.90
N VAL A 62 -9.72 2.13 12.90
CA VAL A 62 -9.21 1.36 14.04
C VAL A 62 -8.49 2.32 14.98
N THR A 63 -8.92 2.37 16.25
CA THR A 63 -8.17 3.09 17.29
C THR A 63 -6.93 2.28 17.66
N ARG A 64 -5.76 2.94 17.65
CA ARG A 64 -4.47 2.33 17.98
C ARG A 64 -4.52 1.76 19.40
N SER A 65 -4.03 0.53 19.53
CA SER A 65 -3.88 -0.19 20.80
C SER A 65 -2.54 0.16 21.48
N ALA A 66 -2.29 -0.47 22.63
CA ALA A 66 -1.00 -0.41 23.29
C ALA A 66 0.13 -1.14 22.52
N SER A 67 -0.20 -1.96 21.51
CA SER A 67 0.77 -2.66 20.67
C SER A 67 0.28 -2.91 19.25
N HIS A 68 1.21 -2.92 18.29
CA HIS A 68 0.92 -3.22 16.87
C HIS A 68 0.29 -4.60 16.68
N HIS A 69 0.72 -5.60 17.46
CA HIS A 69 0.14 -6.94 17.40
C HIS A 69 -1.39 -6.94 17.61
N GLN A 70 -1.90 -6.14 18.55
CA GLN A 70 -3.35 -6.02 18.76
C GLN A 70 -4.05 -5.30 17.60
N ASP A 71 -3.39 -4.31 17.01
CA ASP A 71 -3.93 -3.59 15.86
C ASP A 71 -3.95 -4.47 14.60
N HIS A 72 -2.90 -5.25 14.37
CA HIS A 72 -2.83 -6.22 13.27
C HIS A 72 -3.89 -7.31 13.43
N LYS A 73 -4.20 -7.74 14.66
CA LYS A 73 -5.29 -8.69 14.91
C LYS A 73 -6.65 -8.11 14.49
N LYS A 74 -6.96 -6.86 14.82
CA LYS A 74 -8.19 -6.19 14.36
C LYS A 74 -8.25 -6.09 12.83
N ILE A 75 -7.10 -5.83 12.19
CA ILE A 75 -7.01 -5.81 10.73
C ILE A 75 -7.23 -7.20 10.15
N GLN A 76 -6.68 -8.24 10.76
CA GLN A 76 -6.90 -9.64 10.38
C GLN A 76 -8.37 -10.05 10.51
N GLU A 77 -9.06 -9.61 11.57
CA GLU A 77 -10.51 -9.82 11.72
C GLU A 77 -11.30 -9.20 10.56
N LEU A 78 -10.93 -8.01 10.08
CA LEU A 78 -11.52 -7.41 8.89
C LEU A 78 -11.18 -8.17 7.61
N ILE A 79 -9.96 -8.70 7.50
CA ILE A 79 -9.56 -9.53 6.35
C ILE A 79 -10.44 -10.77 6.26
N ASP A 80 -10.66 -11.44 7.39
CA ASP A 80 -11.47 -12.66 7.46
C ASP A 80 -12.96 -12.35 7.24
N GLU A 81 -13.50 -11.29 7.86
CA GLU A 81 -14.91 -10.89 7.74
C GLU A 81 -15.28 -10.54 6.29
N TYR A 82 -14.41 -9.80 5.61
CA TYR A 82 -14.68 -9.31 4.27
C TYR A 82 -14.03 -10.16 3.18
N GLU A 83 -13.40 -11.29 3.48
CA GLU A 83 -12.70 -12.13 2.48
C GLU A 83 -11.74 -11.28 1.64
N VAL A 84 -10.99 -10.40 2.30
CA VAL A 84 -9.99 -9.55 1.65
C VAL A 84 -8.86 -10.44 1.16
N GLU A 85 -8.34 -10.16 -0.02
CA GLU A 85 -7.29 -10.99 -0.61
C GLU A 85 -5.93 -10.28 -0.67
N CYS A 86 -5.88 -8.97 -0.44
CA CYS A 86 -4.64 -8.24 -0.20
C CYS A 86 -4.84 -6.94 0.60
N VAL A 87 -3.77 -6.50 1.27
CA VAL A 87 -3.71 -5.22 1.97
C VAL A 87 -2.78 -4.26 1.24
N VAL A 88 -3.17 -2.99 1.16
CA VAL A 88 -2.38 -1.89 0.60
C VAL A 88 -2.16 -0.84 1.68
N VAL A 89 -0.91 -0.54 1.99
CA VAL A 89 -0.54 0.42 3.04
C VAL A 89 0.01 1.70 2.41
N GLY A 90 -0.57 2.83 2.80
CA GLY A 90 -0.10 4.15 2.39
C GLY A 90 1.24 4.50 3.03
N MET A 91 2.19 5.00 2.23
CA MET A 91 3.50 5.42 2.71
C MET A 91 3.63 6.95 2.73
N PRO A 92 3.87 7.57 3.91
CA PRO A 92 4.07 9.01 3.98
C PRO A 92 5.39 9.38 3.32
N LEU A 93 5.30 10.16 2.24
CA LEU A 93 6.48 10.67 1.56
C LEU A 93 7.19 11.74 2.40
N SER A 94 8.49 11.56 2.59
CA SER A 94 9.37 12.68 2.81
C SER A 94 9.54 13.44 1.50
N MET A 95 9.02 14.67 1.44
CA MET A 95 9.19 15.57 0.29
C MET A 95 10.64 15.91 -0.05
N SER A 96 11.60 15.52 0.80
CA SER A 96 13.04 15.75 0.61
C SER A 96 13.78 14.59 -0.08
N GLY A 97 13.10 13.49 -0.42
CA GLY A 97 13.73 12.29 -0.98
C GLY A 97 14.57 11.48 0.00
N LYS A 98 14.72 11.94 1.25
CA LYS A 98 15.34 11.18 2.35
C LYS A 98 14.30 10.48 3.20
N ILE A 99 14.46 9.20 3.50
CA ILE A 99 13.59 8.47 4.42
C ILE A 99 13.67 9.13 5.81
N GLY A 100 12.58 9.75 6.26
CA GLY A 100 12.48 10.33 7.60
C GLY A 100 12.09 9.28 8.65
N PRO A 101 12.16 9.59 9.95
CA PRO A 101 11.79 8.67 11.02
C PRO A 101 10.37 8.09 10.88
N ALA A 102 9.41 8.89 10.42
CA ALA A 102 8.04 8.44 10.18
C ALA A 102 7.94 7.41 9.04
N ALA A 103 8.67 7.65 7.93
CA ALA A 103 8.70 6.70 6.82
C ALA A 103 9.40 5.39 7.22
N LYS A 104 10.45 5.46 8.04
CA LYS A 104 11.10 4.26 8.59
C LYS A 104 10.15 3.49 9.51
N SER A 105 9.47 4.17 10.43
CA SER A 105 8.48 3.53 11.32
C SER A 105 7.36 2.86 10.54
N ALA A 106 6.88 3.48 9.46
CA ALA A 106 5.87 2.87 8.60
C ALA A 106 6.41 1.65 7.84
N GLN A 107 7.66 1.70 7.35
CA GLN A 107 8.31 0.54 6.73
C GLN A 107 8.45 -0.63 7.71
N ASP A 108 8.92 -0.37 8.92
CA ASP A 108 9.08 -1.38 9.96
C ASP A 108 7.71 -2.03 10.30
N GLU A 109 6.65 -1.22 10.46
CA GLU A 109 5.29 -1.72 10.70
C GLU A 109 4.73 -2.52 9.51
N ILE A 110 5.03 -2.14 8.26
CA ILE A 110 4.62 -2.91 7.08
C ILE A 110 5.28 -4.30 7.06
N GLU A 111 6.55 -4.41 7.43
CA GLU A 111 7.23 -5.71 7.53
C GLU A 111 6.62 -6.56 8.65
N GLU A 112 6.25 -5.95 9.78
CA GLU A 112 5.49 -6.64 10.83
C GLU A 112 4.14 -7.14 10.29
N MET A 113 3.39 -6.31 9.55
CA MET A 113 2.10 -6.69 8.94
C MET A 113 2.26 -7.85 7.95
N LYS A 114 3.30 -7.86 7.11
CA LYS A 114 3.58 -8.98 6.19
C LYS A 114 3.75 -10.31 6.90
N SER A 115 4.26 -10.30 8.13
CA SER A 115 4.42 -11.52 8.93
C SER A 115 3.18 -11.89 9.75
N ALA A 116 2.35 -10.90 10.09
CA ALA A 116 1.20 -11.07 10.97
C ALA A 116 -0.11 -11.36 10.21
N LEU A 117 -0.23 -10.90 8.98
CA LEU A 117 -1.45 -11.01 8.18
C LEU A 117 -1.40 -12.23 7.26
N SER A 118 -2.57 -12.84 7.06
CA SER A 118 -2.76 -14.02 6.21
C SER A 118 -2.68 -13.72 4.70
N VAL A 119 -2.73 -12.45 4.32
CA VAL A 119 -2.77 -11.99 2.92
C VAL A 119 -1.56 -11.15 2.55
N PRO A 120 -1.18 -11.08 1.26
CA PRO A 120 -0.11 -10.21 0.81
C PRO A 120 -0.33 -8.75 1.19
N VAL A 121 0.76 -8.10 1.62
CA VAL A 121 0.77 -6.68 1.97
C VAL A 121 1.65 -5.91 0.99
N TYR A 122 1.05 -4.93 0.32
CA TYR A 122 1.69 -4.02 -0.62
C TYR A 122 1.83 -2.63 -0.01
N SER A 123 2.85 -1.89 -0.42
CA SER A 123 2.96 -0.46 -0.10
C SER A 123 2.61 0.37 -1.33
N HIS A 124 1.89 1.48 -1.13
CA HIS A 124 1.57 2.44 -2.18
C HIS A 124 2.14 3.82 -1.86
N ASP A 125 2.74 4.43 -2.87
CA ASP A 125 3.41 5.72 -2.77
C ASP A 125 2.49 6.84 -3.30
N GLU A 126 1.99 7.68 -2.39
CA GLU A 126 0.91 8.66 -2.61
C GLU A 126 1.29 9.92 -3.42
N ARG A 127 2.27 9.87 -4.33
CA ARG A 127 2.82 11.08 -5.01
C ARG A 127 1.80 11.94 -5.76
N LEU A 128 0.59 11.47 -6.01
CA LEU A 128 -0.37 12.10 -6.94
C LEU A 128 -1.76 12.38 -6.37
N THR A 129 -2.15 11.84 -5.22
CA THR A 129 -3.56 11.84 -4.80
C THR A 129 -3.98 13.10 -4.01
N SER A 130 -3.06 13.74 -3.28
CA SER A 130 -3.40 14.93 -2.48
C SER A 130 -3.76 16.16 -3.33
N LYS A 131 -3.31 16.22 -4.59
CA LYS A 131 -3.54 17.37 -5.47
C LYS A 131 -4.98 17.37 -6.01
N THR A 132 -5.44 16.24 -6.54
CA THR A 132 -6.77 16.10 -7.15
C THR A 132 -7.91 16.18 -6.12
N ALA A 133 -7.74 15.57 -4.94
CA ALA A 133 -8.74 15.65 -3.87
C ALA A 133 -8.89 17.09 -3.33
N ASN A 134 -7.79 17.83 -3.22
CA ASN A 134 -7.83 19.22 -2.77
C ASN A 134 -8.46 20.15 -3.81
N GLU A 135 -8.20 19.95 -5.11
CA GLU A 135 -8.71 20.80 -6.19
C GLU A 135 -10.25 20.82 -6.24
N SER A 136 -10.91 19.66 -6.15
CA SER A 136 -12.38 19.58 -6.13
C SER A 136 -13.00 20.22 -4.89
N MET A 137 -12.35 20.14 -3.73
CA MET A 137 -12.83 20.75 -2.47
C MET A 137 -12.56 22.25 -2.38
N ILE A 138 -11.54 22.75 -3.06
CA ILE A 138 -11.28 24.19 -3.20
C ILE A 138 -12.37 24.84 -4.05
N GLN A 139 -12.83 24.17 -5.12
CA GLN A 139 -13.93 24.65 -5.94
C GLN A 139 -15.28 24.72 -5.20
N ALA A 140 -15.46 23.90 -4.15
CA ALA A 140 -16.65 23.93 -3.29
C ALA A 140 -16.66 25.05 -2.22
N ASN A 141 -15.70 25.98 -2.25
CA ASN A 141 -15.58 27.14 -1.35
C ASN A 141 -15.61 26.81 0.16
N MET A 142 -15.22 25.58 0.53
CA MET A 142 -15.25 25.09 1.91
C MET A 142 -14.12 25.68 2.75
N LYS A 143 -14.37 25.99 4.03
CA LYS A 143 -13.33 26.45 4.96
C LYS A 143 -12.21 25.40 5.11
N ALA A 144 -10.95 25.84 5.20
CA ALA A 144 -9.78 24.96 5.25
C ALA A 144 -9.85 23.86 6.33
N GLN A 145 -10.38 24.19 7.51
CA GLN A 145 -10.54 23.23 8.61
C GLN A 145 -11.58 22.15 8.29
N ALA A 146 -12.69 22.51 7.62
CA ALA A 146 -13.71 21.54 7.21
C ALA A 146 -13.16 20.59 6.14
N ARG A 147 -12.37 21.10 5.18
CA ARG A 147 -11.68 20.29 4.19
C ARG A 147 -10.71 19.30 4.83
N ARG A 148 -9.88 19.75 5.78
CA ARG A 148 -8.94 18.87 6.49
C ARG A 148 -9.66 17.69 7.16
N ARG A 149 -10.78 17.96 7.84
CA ARG A 149 -11.58 16.90 8.49
C ARG A 149 -12.16 15.89 7.51
N ILE A 150 -12.51 16.32 6.29
CA ILE A 150 -13.00 15.43 5.24
C ILE A 150 -11.85 14.61 4.68
N VAL A 151 -10.74 15.26 4.32
CA VAL A 151 -9.51 14.59 3.84
C VAL A 151 -9.08 13.51 4.82
N ASP A 152 -8.98 13.83 6.12
CA ASP A 152 -8.56 12.87 7.15
C ASP A 152 -9.53 11.67 7.26
N LYS A 153 -10.81 11.83 6.91
CA LYS A 153 -11.81 10.74 6.94
C LYS A 153 -11.77 9.85 5.71
N ILE A 154 -11.33 10.37 4.57
CA ILE A 154 -11.32 9.65 3.29
C ILE A 154 -9.91 9.29 2.83
N ALA A 155 -8.87 9.64 3.59
CA ALA A 155 -7.46 9.48 3.22
C ALA A 155 -7.15 8.04 2.77
N ALA A 156 -7.51 7.04 3.57
CA ALA A 156 -7.31 5.63 3.24
C ALA A 156 -8.01 5.21 1.92
N ALA A 157 -9.21 5.75 1.65
CA ALA A 157 -9.95 5.43 0.43
C ALA A 157 -9.34 6.11 -0.80
N VAL A 158 -8.91 7.36 -0.66
CA VAL A 158 -8.20 8.10 -1.72
C VAL A 158 -6.87 7.42 -2.06
N MET A 159 -6.14 6.97 -1.05
CA MET A 159 -4.90 6.21 -1.23
C MET A 159 -5.15 4.88 -1.95
N LEU A 160 -6.14 4.10 -1.49
CA LEU A 160 -6.50 2.83 -2.10
C LEU A 160 -6.96 3.02 -3.56
N GLN A 161 -7.78 4.04 -3.84
CA GLN A 161 -8.20 4.36 -5.20
C GLN A 161 -6.99 4.65 -6.10
N GLY A 162 -6.02 5.44 -5.62
CA GLY A 162 -4.80 5.73 -6.36
C GLY A 162 -4.01 4.47 -6.71
N TRP A 163 -3.98 3.48 -5.80
CA TRP A 163 -3.36 2.19 -6.05
C TRP A 163 -4.14 1.37 -7.08
N LEU A 164 -5.48 1.26 -6.94
CA LEU A 164 -6.34 0.56 -7.89
C LEU A 164 -6.18 1.15 -9.30
N ASP A 165 -6.21 2.48 -9.44
CA ASP A 165 -6.03 3.17 -10.71
C ASP A 165 -4.63 2.94 -11.31
N HIS A 166 -3.59 2.87 -10.48
CA HIS A 166 -2.22 2.60 -10.95
C HIS A 166 -2.10 1.16 -11.46
N VAL A 167 -2.67 0.22 -10.72
CA VAL A 167 -2.70 -1.20 -11.03
C VAL A 167 -3.53 -1.43 -12.31
N ASP A 168 -4.65 -0.72 -12.48
CA ASP A 168 -5.48 -0.75 -13.69
C ASP A 168 -4.75 -0.18 -14.93
N ARG A 169 -4.07 0.97 -14.83
CA ARG A 169 -3.32 1.56 -15.95
C ARG A 169 -2.18 0.67 -16.46
N ASN A 170 -1.58 -0.13 -15.59
CA ASN A 170 -0.53 -1.08 -15.98
C ASN A 170 -1.08 -2.33 -16.71
N LYS A 171 -2.40 -2.41 -16.97
CA LYS A 171 -3.02 -3.45 -17.79
C LYS A 171 -2.84 -3.22 -19.30
N ILE A 172 -2.44 -2.01 -19.72
CA ILE A 172 -2.34 -1.56 -21.13
C ILE A 172 -0.87 -1.48 -21.53
#